data_AF-A0A6N6T3U7-F1
#
_entry.id   AF-A0A6N6T3U7-F1
#
_cell.length_a   1.000
_cell.length_b   1.000
_cell.length_c   1.000
_cell.angle_alpha   90.00
_cell.angle_beta   90.00
_cell.angle_gamma   90.00
#
_symmetry.space_group_name_H-M   'P 1'
#
loop_
_entity.id
_entity.type
_entity.pdbx_description
1 polymer ?
#
loop_
_entity_poly.entity_id
_entity_poly.type
_entity_poly.pdbx_seq_one_letter_code
_entity_poly.pdbx_strand_id
1 'polypeptide(L)'
;MGDTPLNSTKNGRNAHRGGAARTFAGPRRPTAGPPRHRGGGSGTVNAQRSYERYLALARAAASSGDKIEAENYYQHAEHFFRQMKSETAQ
;
A
#
# COMPACT_ATOMS: atom_id res chain seq x y z
N MET A 1 16.56 52.70 6.41
CA MET A 1 15.68 52.20 7.49
C MET A 1 14.24 52.37 7.03
N GLY A 2 13.44 51.29 7.04
CA GLY A 2 12.01 51.26 6.69
C GLY A 2 11.75 51.29 5.17
N ASP A 3 10.89 50.49 4.57
CA ASP A 3 9.90 49.53 5.08
C ASP A 3 9.54 48.63 3.88
N THR A 4 9.56 47.31 4.03
CA THR A 4 9.09 46.35 3.01
C THR A 4 7.68 45.87 3.33
N PRO A 5 6.72 46.17 2.45
CA PRO A 5 5.60 45.24 2.19
C PRO A 5 5.29 45.19 0.66
N LEU A 6 4.78 44.13 0.02
CA LEU A 6 3.82 43.12 0.42
C LEU A 6 4.05 41.81 -0.38
N ASN A 7 3.96 40.71 0.37
CA ASN A 7 3.79 39.34 -0.08
C ASN A 7 2.65 39.22 -1.12
N SER A 8 3.02 39.01 -2.38
CA SER A 8 2.09 38.75 -3.47
C SER A 8 2.01 37.26 -3.78
N THR A 9 0.77 36.81 -3.93
CA THR A 9 0.34 35.60 -4.67
C THR A 9 -0.06 34.39 -3.81
N LYS A 10 -1.30 34.50 -3.31
CA LYS A 10 -2.41 33.60 -3.70
C LYS A 10 -2.16 32.11 -3.49
N ASN A 11 -2.57 31.65 -2.31
CA ASN A 11 -3.53 30.57 -2.11
C ASN A 11 -3.89 29.76 -3.38
N GLY A 12 -3.09 28.74 -3.66
CA GLY A 12 -3.38 27.67 -4.62
C GLY A 12 -3.40 26.32 -3.92
N ARG A 13 -4.20 26.21 -2.85
CA ARG A 13 -4.52 24.91 -2.25
C ARG A 13 -5.20 24.06 -3.32
N ASN A 14 -4.41 23.17 -3.91
CA ASN A 14 -4.81 21.79 -4.09
C ASN A 14 -6.09 21.59 -4.93
N ALA A 15 -5.97 21.81 -6.23
CA ALA A 15 -7.00 21.50 -7.21
C ALA A 15 -7.09 19.97 -7.41
N HIS A 16 -7.70 19.29 -6.45
CA HIS A 16 -8.26 17.96 -6.62
C HIS A 16 -9.59 18.05 -7.36
N ARG A 17 -9.58 18.41 -8.66
CA ARG A 17 -10.80 18.28 -9.45
C ARG A 17 -10.52 18.08 -10.92
N GLY A 18 -10.77 16.85 -11.38
CA GLY A 18 -11.00 16.56 -12.78
C GLY A 18 -10.82 15.09 -13.14
N GLY A 19 -11.72 14.20 -12.67
CA GLY A 19 -11.80 12.87 -13.31
C GLY A 19 -12.39 11.69 -12.53
N ALA A 20 -13.49 11.84 -11.80
CA ALA A 20 -14.37 10.70 -11.47
C ALA A 20 -15.75 11.18 -11.01
N ALA A 21 -16.64 11.43 -11.98
CA ALA A 21 -18.07 11.44 -11.69
C ALA A 21 -18.47 10.02 -11.26
N ARG A 22 -18.65 9.80 -9.97
CA ARG A 22 -19.20 8.57 -9.39
C ARG A 22 -20.38 9.03 -8.54
N THR A 23 -21.50 9.18 -9.23
CA THR A 23 -22.88 9.32 -8.78
C THR A 23 -23.13 8.95 -7.32
N PHE A 24 -23.59 9.92 -6.54
CA PHE A 24 -24.23 9.71 -5.25
C PHE A 24 -25.66 9.20 -5.48
N ALA A 25 -25.88 7.87 -5.42
CA ALA A 25 -27.20 7.26 -5.24
C ALA A 25 -27.13 5.75 -4.93
N GLY A 26 -27.46 5.36 -3.69
CA GLY A 26 -28.05 4.06 -3.35
C GLY A 26 -27.24 3.12 -2.43
N PRO A 27 -27.82 2.58 -1.33
CA PRO A 27 -27.17 1.58 -0.48
C PRO A 27 -27.36 0.19 -1.08
N ARG A 28 -26.28 -0.45 -1.55
CA ARG A 28 -26.36 -1.82 -2.11
C ARG A 28 -25.26 -2.75 -1.60
N ARG A 29 -25.66 -3.47 -0.54
CA ARG A 29 -25.27 -4.82 -0.08
C ARG A 29 -23.96 -4.96 0.72
N PRO A 30 -24.03 -5.42 2.00
CA PRO A 30 -22.88 -6.05 2.64
C PRO A 30 -22.73 -7.42 1.98
N THR A 31 -21.74 -7.60 1.11
CA THR A 31 -21.35 -8.96 0.73
C THR A 31 -20.50 -9.50 1.87
N ALA A 32 -21.17 -9.89 2.95
CA ALA A 32 -20.77 -11.04 3.73
C ALA A 32 -20.80 -12.25 2.78
N GLY A 33 -19.77 -12.36 1.94
CA GLY A 33 -19.46 -13.59 1.26
C GLY A 33 -19.02 -14.61 2.31
N PRO A 34 -19.28 -15.91 2.10
CA PRO A 34 -18.87 -16.95 3.03
C PRO A 34 -17.36 -16.83 3.34
N PRO A 35 -16.92 -17.15 4.56
CA PRO A 35 -15.50 -17.12 4.89
C PRO A 35 -14.80 -18.05 3.91
N ARG A 36 -14.02 -17.47 2.99
CA ARG A 36 -13.20 -18.27 2.10
C ARG A 36 -12.24 -19.02 3.02
N HIS A 37 -12.43 -20.33 3.07
CA HIS A 37 -11.64 -21.29 3.82
C HIS A 37 -10.16 -20.93 3.73
N ARG A 38 -9.64 -20.31 4.80
CA ARG A 38 -8.24 -20.41 5.18
C ARG A 38 -8.08 -21.86 5.65
N GLY A 39 -7.84 -22.75 4.70
CA GLY A 39 -7.85 -24.18 4.93
C GLY A 39 -6.62 -24.81 4.32
N GLY A 40 -5.71 -25.26 5.19
CA GLY A 40 -4.86 -26.41 4.91
C GLY A 40 -3.38 -26.12 4.66
N GLY A 41 -2.63 -25.87 5.74
CA GLY A 41 -1.32 -26.49 6.00
C GLY A 41 -0.11 -26.17 5.09
N SER A 42 -0.27 -25.46 3.97
CA SER A 42 0.82 -25.20 3.01
C SER A 42 0.87 -23.75 2.50
N GLY A 43 0.09 -22.83 3.10
CA GLY A 43 0.17 -21.40 2.77
C GLY A 43 1.36 -20.71 3.44
N THR A 44 1.66 -21.10 4.68
CA THR A 44 2.69 -20.47 5.53
C THR A 44 4.11 -20.70 5.03
N VAL A 45 4.46 -21.93 4.62
CA VAL A 45 5.78 -22.27 4.08
C VAL A 45 6.05 -21.48 2.79
N ASN A 46 5.04 -21.35 1.94
CA ASN A 46 5.15 -20.57 0.70
C ASN A 46 5.18 -19.05 0.97
N ALA A 47 4.44 -18.57 1.98
CA ALA A 47 4.43 -17.16 2.39
C ALA A 47 5.78 -16.75 2.99
N GLN A 48 6.38 -17.58 3.86
CA GLN A 48 7.70 -17.31 4.45
C GLN A 48 8.78 -17.23 3.37
N ARG A 49 8.82 -18.21 2.46
CA ARG A 49 9.79 -18.20 1.35
C ARG A 49 9.62 -16.99 0.43
N SER A 50 8.37 -16.58 0.19
CA SER A 50 8.07 -15.37 -0.58
C SER A 50 8.55 -14.12 0.14
N TYR A 51 8.30 -14.00 1.45
CA TYR A 51 8.77 -12.89 2.28
C TYR A 51 10.29 -12.71 2.20
N GLU A 52 11.05 -13.79 2.40
CA GLU A 52 12.52 -13.78 2.35
C GLU A 52 13.04 -13.36 0.96
N ARG A 53 12.41 -13.86 -0.12
CA ARG A 53 12.74 -13.47 -1.49
C ARG A 53 12.53 -11.98 -1.73
N TYR A 54 11.38 -11.43 -1.33
CA TYR A 54 11.09 -10.02 -1.54
C TYR A 54 11.98 -9.10 -0.69
N LEU A 55 12.38 -9.52 0.51
CA LEU A 55 13.38 -8.78 1.29
C LEU A 55 14.74 -8.72 0.60
N ALA A 56 15.19 -9.82 0.01
CA ALA A 56 16.46 -9.84 -0.73
C ALA A 56 16.41 -8.92 -1.96
N LEU A 57 15.31 -8.97 -2.73
CA LEU A 57 15.08 -8.09 -3.88
C LEU A 57 15.03 -6.61 -3.47
N ALA A 58 14.32 -6.28 -2.39
CA ALA A 58 14.22 -4.91 -1.89
C ALA A 58 15.59 -4.33 -1.51
N ARG A 59 16.44 -5.13 -0.84
CA ARG A 59 17.80 -4.71 -0.48
C ARG A 59 18.70 -4.54 -1.71
N ALA A 60 18.57 -5.42 -2.69
CA ALA A 60 19.31 -5.30 -3.95
C ALA A 60 18.91 -4.04 -4.72
N ALA A 61 17.61 -3.77 -4.86
CA ALA A 61 17.07 -2.56 -5.49
C ALA A 61 17.46 -1.28 -4.73
N ALA A 62 17.42 -1.31 -3.39
CA ALA A 62 17.88 -0.18 -2.58
C ALA A 62 19.38 0.08 -2.77
N SER A 63 20.19 -0.96 -2.92
CA SER A 63 21.63 -0.86 -3.13
C SER A 63 21.99 -0.42 -4.56
N SER A 64 21.17 -0.74 -5.56
CA SER A 64 21.33 -0.24 -6.94
C SER A 64 20.85 1.20 -7.10
N GLY A 65 20.13 1.75 -6.11
CA GLY A 65 19.61 3.12 -6.12
C GLY A 65 18.17 3.25 -6.62
N ASP A 66 17.50 2.14 -6.94
CA ASP A 66 16.10 2.14 -7.38
C ASP A 66 15.15 2.10 -6.17
N LYS A 67 14.86 3.30 -5.63
CA LYS A 67 14.03 3.46 -4.44
C LYS A 67 12.57 3.09 -4.66
N ILE A 68 12.06 3.27 -5.88
CA ILE A 68 10.67 2.97 -6.21
C ILE A 68 10.47 1.46 -6.27
N GLU A 69 11.40 0.76 -6.91
CA GLU A 69 11.40 -0.69 -6.96
C GLU A 69 11.60 -1.30 -5.57
N ALA A 70 12.50 -0.74 -4.75
CA ALA A 70 12.69 -1.16 -3.37
C ALA A 70 11.41 -1.06 -2.53
N GLU A 71 10.69 0.08 -2.60
CA GLU A 71 9.42 0.30 -1.90
C GLU A 71 8.35 -0.70 -2.36
N ASN A 72 8.27 -0.97 -3.66
CA ASN A 72 7.35 -1.97 -4.21
C ASN A 72 7.62 -3.35 -3.60
N TYR A 73 8.88 -3.78 -3.55
CA TYR A 73 9.26 -5.05 -2.93
C TYR A 73 9.02 -5.09 -1.42
N TYR A 74 9.21 -3.97 -0.72
CA TYR A 74 8.88 -3.90 0.72
C TYR A 74 7.39 -4.09 0.96
N GLN A 75 6.51 -3.50 0.15
CA GLN A 75 5.07 -3.73 0.23
C GLN A 75 4.72 -5.20 0.00
N HIS A 76 5.37 -5.85 -0.96
CA HIS A 76 5.20 -7.30 -1.18
C HIS A 76 5.65 -8.12 0.02
N ALA A 77 6.82 -7.84 0.60
CA ALA A 77 7.29 -8.51 1.81
C ALA A 77 6.29 -8.32 2.97
N GLU A 78 5.79 -7.10 3.16
CA GLU A 78 4.81 -6.74 4.19
C GLU A 78 3.51 -7.54 4.06
N HIS A 79 3.01 -7.71 2.83
CA HIS A 79 1.83 -8.51 2.53
C HIS A 79 1.99 -9.97 2.97
N PHE A 80 3.09 -10.63 2.58
CA PHE A 80 3.34 -12.02 2.96
C PHE A 80 3.58 -12.19 4.46
N PHE A 81 4.20 -11.20 5.10
CA PHE A 81 4.35 -11.19 6.55
C PHE A 81 2.99 -11.13 7.27
N ARG A 82 2.07 -10.26 6.83
CA ARG A 82 0.70 -10.23 7.37
C ARG A 82 -0.04 -11.53 7.12
N GLN A 83 0.09 -12.10 5.92
CA GLN A 83 -0.54 -13.38 5.59
C GLN A 83 -0.05 -14.49 6.54
N MET A 84 1.26 -14.62 6.71
CA MET A 84 1.87 -15.60 7.63
C MET A 84 1.40 -15.39 9.07
N LYS A 85 1.39 -14.16 9.59
CA LYS A 85 0.90 -13.89 10.95
C LYS A 85 -0.58 -14.20 11.12
N SER A 86 -1.39 -13.91 10.09
CA SER A 86 -2.82 -14.22 10.12
C SER A 86 -3.06 -15.73 10.11
N GLU A 87 -2.27 -16.49 9.33
CA GLU A 87 -2.32 -17.95 9.27
C GLU A 87 -1.84 -18.62 10.56
N THR A 88 -0.84 -18.04 11.24
CA THR A 88 -0.30 -18.58 12.51
C THR A 88 -1.21 -18.26 13.71
N ALA A 89 -2.08 -17.25 13.60
CA ALA A 89 -2.94 -16.78 14.69
C ALA A 89 -4.37 -17.38 14.68
N GLN A 90 -4.55 -18.57 14.11
CA GLN A 90 -5.80 -19.34 14.15
C GLN A 90 -5.65 -20.59 15.00
#